data_AF-A0A2W1NCV9-F1
#
_entry.id   AF-A0A2W1NCV9-F1
#
_cell.length_a   1.000
_cell.length_b   1.000
_cell.length_c   1.000
_cell.angle_alpha   90.00
_cell.angle_beta   90.00
_cell.angle_gamma   90.00
#
_symmetry.space_group_name_H-M   'P 1'
#
loop_
_entity.id
_entity.type
_entity.pdbx_description
1 polymer ?
#
loop_
_entity_poly.entity_id
_entity_poly.type
_entity_poly.pdbx_seq_one_letter_code
_entity_poly.pdbx_strand_id
1 'polypeptide(L)' 'MSHSFQAEADVLVMDARDHVATALRNVEAGETVRSRNHESVDKLVVQRLLQLDAVPFRHKVAIVKIEGK' A
#
# COMPACT_ATOMS: atom_id res chain seq x y z
N MET A 1 -26.50 -2.18 -12.85
CA MET A 1 -25.54 -3.11 -12.23
C MET A 1 -24.29 -2.33 -11.89
N SER A 2 -24.24 -1.76 -10.69
CA SER A 2 -23.09 -0.99 -10.20
C SER A 2 -21.95 -1.95 -9.92
N HIS A 3 -20.96 -2.01 -10.81
CA HIS A 3 -19.66 -2.56 -10.47
C HIS A 3 -19.03 -1.63 -9.43
N SER A 4 -19.29 -1.90 -8.15
CA SER A 4 -18.52 -1.35 -7.05
C SER A 4 -17.12 -1.95 -7.16
N PHE A 5 -16.23 -1.27 -7.88
CA PHE A 5 -14.80 -1.45 -7.75
C PHE A 5 -14.45 -1.03 -6.33
N GLN A 6 -14.56 -1.97 -5.38
CA GLN A 6 -13.98 -1.76 -4.07
C GLN A 6 -12.48 -1.71 -4.34
N ALA A 7 -11.88 -0.53 -4.23
CA ALA A 7 -10.44 -0.40 -4.27
C ALA A 7 -9.91 -1.16 -3.05
N GLU A 8 -9.53 -2.42 -3.25
CA GLU A 8 -9.13 -3.31 -2.16
C GLU A 8 -7.76 -2.95 -1.57
N ALA A 9 -7.04 -2.01 -2.20
CA ALA A 9 -5.72 -1.57 -1.81
C ALA A 9 -5.64 -0.03 -1.77
N ASP A 10 -5.06 0.48 -0.70
CA ASP A 10 -4.72 1.90 -0.51
C ASP A 10 -3.29 2.19 -1.01
N VAL A 11 -2.45 1.14 -1.06
CA VAL A 11 -1.08 1.17 -1.60
C VAL A 11 -0.78 -0.08 -2.45
N LEU A 12 0.05 0.06 -3.48
CA LEU A 12 0.41 -1.00 -4.44
C LEU A 12 1.90 -1.33 -4.41
N VAL A 13 2.23 -2.59 -4.15
CA VAL A 13 3.58 -3.13 -4.30
C VAL A 13 3.73 -3.68 -5.73
N MET A 14 4.72 -3.21 -6.47
CA MET A 14 4.89 -3.54 -7.90
C MET A 14 5.53 -4.91 -8.10
N ASP A 15 6.58 -5.22 -7.36
CA ASP A 15 7.28 -6.51 -7.36
C ASP A 15 7.19 -7.12 -5.96
N ALA A 16 6.98 -8.44 -5.84
CA ALA A 16 6.87 -9.09 -4.53
C ALA A 16 8.14 -8.93 -3.64
N ARG A 17 9.27 -8.52 -4.23
CA ARG A 17 10.55 -8.26 -3.55
C ARG A 17 10.72 -6.80 -3.14
N ASP A 18 9.81 -5.90 -3.52
CA ASP A 18 9.90 -4.50 -3.14
C ASP A 18 9.60 -4.29 -1.65
N HIS A 19 10.45 -3.48 -1.00
CA HIS A 19 10.23 -3.01 0.37
C HIS A 19 9.38 -1.73 0.44
N VAL A 20 8.86 -1.29 -0.71
CA VAL A 20 8.07 -0.07 -0.85
C VAL A 20 6.81 -0.32 -1.67
N ALA A 21 5.73 0.37 -1.32
CA ALA A 21 4.49 0.43 -2.08
C ALA A 21 4.27 1.85 -2.61
N THR A 22 3.46 1.98 -3.65
CA THR A 22 3.02 3.26 -4.21
C THR A 22 1.63 3.60 -3.68
N ALA A 23 1.44 4.79 -3.13
CA ALA A 23 0.13 5.23 -2.64
C ALA A 23 -0.87 5.41 -3.80
N LEU A 24 -2.03 4.76 -3.70
CA LEU A 24 -3.12 4.82 -4.69
C LEU A 24 -4.15 5.91 -4.36
N ARG A 25 -4.01 6.57 -3.21
CA ARG A 25 -4.73 7.76 -2.78
C ARG A 25 -3.85 8.58 -1.83
N ASN A 26 -4.31 9.77 -1.44
CA ASN A 26 -3.71 10.46 -0.30
C ASN A 26 -3.95 9.64 0.98
N VAL A 27 -2.92 9.53 1.80
CA VAL A 27 -2.96 8.83 3.09
C VAL A 27 -2.61 9.81 4.19
N GLU A 28 -3.39 9.80 5.26
CA GLU A 28 -3.15 10.66 6.42
C GLU A 28 -2.22 10.00 7.44
N ALA A 29 -1.52 10.81 8.24
CA ALA A 29 -0.76 10.30 9.37
C ALA A 29 -1.69 9.62 10.38
N GLY A 30 -1.26 8.48 10.94
CA GLY A 30 -2.08 7.66 11.83
C GLY A 30 -3.10 6.77 11.12
N GLU A 31 -3.21 6.85 9.79
CA GLU A 31 -4.13 6.01 9.04
C GLU A 31 -3.58 4.58 8.86
N THR A 32 -4.46 3.58 8.93
CA THR A 32 -4.12 2.20 8.57
C THR A 32 -4.45 1.95 7.11
N VAL A 33 -3.43 1.62 6.31
CA VAL A 33 -3.59 1.35 4.88
C VAL A 33 -3.47 -0.14 4.56
N ARG A 34 -4.18 -0.57 3.51
CA ARG A 34 -4.10 -1.93 2.96
C ARG A 34 -3.14 -1.94 1.78
N SER A 35 -2.13 -2.80 1.83
CA SER A 35 -1.26 -3.07 0.67
C SER A 35 -1.76 -4.27 -0.16
N ARG A 36 -1.42 -4.27 -1.45
CA ARG A 36 -1.57 -5.41 -2.35
C ARG A 36 -0.33 -5.56 -3.22
N ASN A 37 0.07 -6.80 -3.51
CA ASN A 37 1.11 -7.11 -4.48
C ASN A 37 0.49 -7.31 -5.87
N HIS A 38 1.09 -6.71 -6.89
CA HIS A 38 0.63 -6.81 -8.28
C HIS A 38 0.74 -8.24 -8.85
N GLU A 39 1.74 -9.02 -8.43
CA GLU A 39 2.05 -10.32 -9.03
C GLU A 39 1.20 -11.48 -8.47
N SER A 40 0.67 -11.38 -7.25
CA SER A 40 -0.12 -12.44 -6.64
C SER A 40 -1.61 -12.20 -6.87
N VAL A 41 -2.04 -12.42 -8.11
CA VAL A 41 -3.46 -12.35 -8.51
C VAL A 41 -4.34 -13.30 -7.68
N ASP A 42 -3.77 -14.43 -7.22
CA ASP A 42 -4.48 -15.47 -6.44
C ASP A 42 -4.29 -15.39 -4.91
N LYS A 43 -3.43 -14.49 -4.40
CA LYS A 43 -3.23 -14.27 -2.96
C LYS A 43 -3.24 -12.77 -2.66
N LEU A 44 -4.41 -12.29 -2.25
CA LEU A 44 -4.54 -10.97 -1.64
C LEU A 44 -3.90 -11.00 -0.25
N VAL A 45 -2.60 -10.71 -0.19
CA VAL A 45 -1.92 -10.45 1.10
C VAL A 45 -2.23 -9.02 1.49
N VAL A 46 -3.27 -8.84 2.31
CA VAL A 46 -3.60 -7.54 2.88
C VAL A 46 -2.73 -7.33 4.12
N GLN A 47 -1.71 -6.48 4.00
CA GLN A 47 -0.99 -5.99 5.17
C GLN A 47 -1.60 -4.66 5.61
N ARG A 48 -1.80 -4.51 6.92
CA ARG A 48 -2.20 -3.25 7.55
C ARG A 48 -0.95 -2.52 8.00
N LEU A 49 -0.76 -1.30 7.50
CA LEU A 49 0.38 -0.44 7.86
C LEU A 49 -0.14 0.83 8.50
N LEU A 50 0.30 1.13 9.73
CA LEU A 50 0.07 2.43 10.36
C LEU A 50 1.03 3.44 9.75
N GLN A 51 0.51 4.48 9.11
CA GLN A 51 1.34 5.56 8.61
C GLN A 51 1.79 6.47 9.74
N LEU A 52 3.09 6.76 9.78
CA LEU A 52 3.66 7.71 10.73
C LEU A 52 3.47 9.17 10.25
N ASP A 53 3.53 9.36 8.93
CA ASP A 53 3.40 10.66 8.26
C ASP A 53 2.35 10.62 7.15
N ALA A 54 1.87 11.79 6.72
CA ALA A 54 1.00 11.88 5.56
C ALA A 54 1.75 11.53 4.28
N VAL A 55 1.12 10.75 3.39
CA VAL A 55 1.71 10.30 2.12
C VAL A 55 0.80 10.71 0.96
N PRO A 56 1.26 11.60 0.06
CA PRO A 56 0.47 11.99 -1.10
C PRO A 56 0.28 10.84 -2.10
N PHE A 57 -0.77 10.94 -2.92
CA PHE A 57 -0.99 10.06 -4.07
C PHE A 57 0.27 9.92 -4.93
N ARG A 58 0.58 8.70 -5.36
CA ARG A 58 1.78 8.30 -6.13
C ARG A 58 3.13 8.42 -5.42
N HIS A 59 3.17 8.79 -4.15
CA HIS A 59 4.41 8.73 -3.36
C HIS A 59 4.64 7.31 -2.84
N LYS A 60 5.85 7.06 -2.31
CA LYS A 60 6.27 5.76 -1.80
C LYS A 60 5.99 5.63 -0.30
N VAL A 61 5.53 4.45 0.09
CA VAL A 61 5.30 4.01 1.47
C VAL A 61 6.25 2.85 1.74
N ALA A 62 6.99 2.88 2.86
CA ALA A 62 7.75 1.71 3.29
C ALA A 62 6.78 0.67 3.88
N ILE A 63 6.86 -0.58 3.41
CA ILE A 63 6.01 -1.69 3.91
C ILE A 63 6.73 -2.58 4.93
N VAL A 64 8.01 -2.30 5.15
CA VAL A 64 8.87 -2.89 6.18
C VAL A 64 9.73 -1.78 6.79
N LYS A 65 10.27 -2.03 7.99
CA LYS A 65 11.28 -1.15 8.57
C LYS A 65 12.53 -1.18 7.69
N ILE A 66 12.98 -0.01 7.22
CA ILE A 66 14.23 0.16 6.49
C ILE A 66 15.21 0.86 7.43
N GLU A 67 16.33 0.23 7.74
CA GLU A 67 17.36 0.82 8.60
C GLU A 67 18.31 1.66 7.75
N GLY A 68 18.53 2.91 8.16
CA GLY A 68 19.62 3.75 7.66
C GLY A 68 20.94 3.29 8.28
N LYS A 69 22.04 3.47 7.54
CA LYS A 69 23.39 3.31 8.11
C LYS A 69 23.70 4.38 9.13
#